data_AF-A0A7W7MP84-F1
#
_entry.id   AF-A0A7W7MP84-F1
#
_cell.length_a   1.000
_cell.length_b   1.000
_cell.length_c   1.000
_cell.angle_alpha   90.00
_cell.angle_beta   90.00
_cell.angle_gamma   90.00
#
_symmetry.space_group_name_H-M   'P 1'
#
loop_
_entity.id
_entity.type
_entity.pdbx_description
1 polymer ?
#
loop_
_entity_poly.entity_id
_entity_poly.type
_entity_poly.pdbx_seq_one_letter_code
_entity_poly.pdbx_strand_id
1 'polypeptide(L)'
;MATPLVTVARDMGAAPDAVPGDIAELVRLVGEHEAVQIVVGLPVRLNGAEGAAAIDIRAYAGRLERAVGHVPVVLTDERMSTVVATRRLAERGVRGKRQRAVVDQAAAVEILQSWLDAQRRQTR
;
A
#
# COMPACT_ATOMS: atom_id res chain seq x y z
N MET A 1 0.34 12.87 11.78
CA MET A 1 0.84 12.22 10.54
C MET A 1 0.82 10.71 10.74
N ALA A 2 0.76 9.91 9.68
CA ALA A 2 0.78 8.45 9.78
C ALA A 2 2.17 8.01 10.19
N THR A 3 2.22 6.98 11.02
CA THR A 3 3.45 6.39 11.51
C THR A 3 3.59 4.99 10.93
N PRO A 4 4.74 4.64 10.32
CA PRO A 4 4.94 3.28 9.84
C PRO A 4 5.02 2.32 11.02
N LEU A 5 4.36 1.16 10.89
CA LEU A 5 4.38 0.10 11.89
C LEU A 5 5.42 -0.99 11.53
N VAL A 6 5.19 -1.67 10.40
CA VAL A 6 6.01 -2.78 9.94
C VAL A 6 5.97 -2.86 8.41
N THR A 7 7.05 -3.36 7.80
CA THR A 7 7.06 -3.73 6.38
C THR A 7 6.89 -5.23 6.26
N VAL A 8 5.79 -5.67 5.64
CA VAL A 8 5.57 -7.07 5.30
C VAL A 8 6.13 -7.33 3.90
N ALA A 9 7.02 -8.32 3.77
CA ALA A 9 7.58 -8.71 2.48
C ALA A 9 6.54 -9.50 1.68
N ARG A 10 6.36 -9.16 0.39
CA ARG A 10 5.45 -9.87 -0.51
C ARG A 10 5.83 -11.34 -0.65
N ASP A 11 4.86 -12.23 -0.50
CA ASP A 11 5.01 -13.65 -0.82
C ASP A 11 4.66 -13.89 -2.28
N MET A 12 5.69 -14.08 -3.10
CA MET A 12 5.56 -14.34 -4.54
C MET A 12 5.49 -15.84 -4.89
N GLY A 13 5.64 -16.72 -3.90
CA GLY A 13 5.76 -18.17 -4.09
C GLY A 13 4.50 -18.97 -3.79
N ALA A 14 3.45 -18.31 -3.28
CA ALA A 14 2.20 -18.96 -2.93
C ALA A 14 1.50 -19.56 -4.17
N ALA A 15 0.93 -20.76 -3.99
CA ALA A 15 0.09 -21.39 -5.01
C ALA A 15 -1.14 -20.50 -5.33
N PRO A 16 -1.74 -20.62 -6.53
CA PRO A 16 -2.85 -19.76 -6.96
C PRO A 16 -4.07 -19.78 -6.03
N ASP A 17 -4.32 -20.93 -5.42
CA ASP A 17 -5.42 -21.25 -4.51
C ASP A 17 -5.08 -21.07 -3.02
N ALA A 18 -3.79 -20.92 -2.69
CA ALA A 18 -3.35 -20.66 -1.33
C ALA A 18 -3.49 -19.18 -0.96
N VAL A 19 -3.70 -18.93 0.35
CA VAL A 19 -3.53 -17.60 0.92
C VAL A 19 -2.02 -17.34 1.05
N PRO A 20 -1.47 -16.31 0.39
CA PRO A 20 -0.07 -15.94 0.51
C PRO A 20 0.29 -15.57 1.95
N GLY A 21 1.53 -15.84 2.34
CA GLY A 21 1.99 -15.57 3.71
C GLY A 21 1.93 -14.09 4.09
N ASP A 22 2.14 -13.18 3.13
CA ASP A 22 2.02 -11.74 3.34
C ASP A 22 0.57 -11.31 3.60
N ILE A 23 -0.40 -11.89 2.89
CA ILE A 23 -1.83 -11.63 3.13
C ILE A 23 -2.24 -12.17 4.50
N ALA A 24 -1.80 -13.36 4.88
CA ALA A 24 -2.09 -13.93 6.21
C ALA A 24 -1.55 -13.03 7.34
N GLU A 25 -0.34 -12.49 7.17
CA GLU A 25 0.25 -11.56 8.14
C GLU A 25 -0.51 -10.23 8.18
N LEU A 26 -0.96 -9.70 7.04
CA LEU A 26 -1.79 -8.49 7.01
C LEU A 26 -3.14 -8.70 7.72
N VAL A 27 -3.78 -9.87 7.55
CA VAL A 27 -5.01 -10.22 8.27
C VAL A 27 -4.77 -10.23 9.78
N ARG A 28 -3.64 -10.80 10.22
CA ARG A 28 -3.24 -10.82 11.63
C ARG A 28 -3.07 -9.40 12.19
N LEU A 29 -2.36 -8.53 11.47
CA LEU A 29 -2.13 -7.13 11.86
C LEU A 29 -3.43 -6.32 11.90
N VAL A 30 -4.36 -6.57 10.96
CA VAL A 30 -5.68 -5.93 10.95
C VAL A 30 -6.45 -6.28 12.22
N GLY A 31 -6.44 -7.54 12.63
CA GLY A 31 -7.09 -7.98 13.87
C GLY A 31 -6.41 -7.43 15.12
N GLU A 32 -5.07 -7.48 15.19
CA GLU A 32 -4.28 -7.01 16.34
C GLU A 32 -4.46 -5.50 16.60
N HIS A 33 -4.56 -4.70 15.53
CA HIS A 33 -4.66 -3.26 15.62
C HIS A 33 -6.08 -2.72 15.40
N GLU A 34 -7.08 -3.61 15.32
CA GLU A 34 -8.49 -3.26 15.10
C GLU A 34 -8.66 -2.30 13.91
N ALA A 35 -7.95 -2.57 12.81
CA ALA A 35 -7.93 -1.68 11.66
C ALA A 35 -9.33 -1.60 11.03
N VAL A 36 -9.88 -0.39 10.96
CA VAL A 36 -11.24 -0.16 10.43
C VAL A 36 -11.30 -0.04 8.91
N GLN A 37 -10.16 0.14 8.25
CA GLN A 37 -10.07 0.27 6.80
C GLN A 37 -8.65 -0.02 6.31
N ILE A 38 -8.54 -0.63 5.13
CA ILE A 38 -7.26 -0.88 4.46
C ILE A 38 -7.17 0.01 3.23
N VAL A 39 -6.10 0.80 3.14
CA VAL A 39 -5.84 1.66 1.98
C VAL A 39 -4.71 1.07 1.16
N VAL A 40 -4.99 0.71 -0.08
CA VAL A 40 -4.00 0.23 -1.06
C VAL A 40 -3.86 1.31 -2.12
N GLY A 41 -2.65 1.78 -2.36
CA GLY A 41 -2.47 2.74 -3.43
C GLY A 41 -2.41 2.05 -4.80
N LEU A 42 -2.91 2.75 -5.82
CA LEU A 42 -3.10 2.29 -7.18
C LEU A 42 -2.23 3.11 -8.13
N PRO A 43 -1.23 2.49 -8.78
CA PRO A 43 -0.35 3.19 -9.71
C PRO A 43 -1.08 3.46 -11.02
N VAL A 44 -1.57 4.69 -11.20
CA VAL A 44 -2.15 5.14 -12.46
C VAL A 44 -1.21 6.10 -13.16
N ARG A 45 -1.22 6.08 -14.51
CA ARG A 45 -0.41 6.99 -15.32
C ARG A 45 -0.94 8.42 -15.21
N LEU A 46 -0.13 9.40 -15.61
CA LEU A 46 -0.51 10.82 -15.60
C LEU A 46 -1.77 11.12 -16.43
N ASN A 47 -2.01 10.37 -17.50
CA ASN A 47 -3.21 10.47 -18.32
C ASN A 47 -4.42 9.71 -17.76
N GLY A 48 -4.31 9.17 -16.53
CA GLY A 48 -5.35 8.37 -15.87
C GLY A 48 -5.44 6.91 -16.31
N ALA A 49 -4.61 6.47 -17.27
CA ALA A 49 -4.65 5.09 -17.75
C ALA A 49 -3.97 4.12 -16.76
N GLU A 50 -4.54 2.93 -16.62
CA GLU A 50 -3.99 1.83 -15.83
C GLU A 50 -3.02 0.98 -16.66
N GLY A 51 -1.91 0.57 -16.05
CA GLY A 51 -0.95 -0.36 -16.65
C GLY A 51 -1.02 -1.75 -15.99
N ALA A 52 -0.14 -2.67 -16.42
CA ALA A 52 -0.04 -4.01 -15.84
C ALA A 52 0.07 -4.00 -14.30
N ALA A 53 0.87 -3.07 -13.75
CA ALA A 53 1.00 -2.92 -12.30
C ALA A 53 -0.33 -2.59 -11.59
N ALA A 54 -1.21 -1.79 -12.21
CA ALA A 54 -2.51 -1.48 -11.62
C ALA A 54 -3.41 -2.73 -11.59
N ILE A 55 -3.36 -3.56 -12.63
CA ILE A 55 -4.09 -4.83 -12.70
C ILE A 55 -3.61 -5.77 -11.58
N ASP A 56 -2.30 -5.92 -11.41
CA ASP A 56 -1.71 -6.76 -10.36
C ASP A 56 -2.09 -6.27 -8.96
N ILE A 57 -2.07 -4.95 -8.74
CA ILE A 57 -2.49 -4.34 -7.48
C ILE A 57 -3.98 -4.55 -7.21
N ARG A 58 -4.84 -4.40 -8.22
CA ARG A 58 -6.28 -4.68 -8.09
C ARG A 58 -6.55 -6.14 -7.74
N ALA A 59 -5.88 -7.06 -8.42
CA ALA A 59 -5.99 -8.49 -8.13
C ALA A 59 -5.55 -8.81 -6.69
N TYR A 60 -4.42 -8.23 -6.26
CA TYR A 60 -3.94 -8.37 -4.88
C TYR A 60 -4.90 -7.79 -3.85
N ALA A 61 -5.42 -6.56 -4.08
CA ALA A 61 -6.39 -5.93 -3.21
C ALA A 61 -7.66 -6.78 -3.06
N GLY A 62 -8.15 -7.37 -4.15
CA GLY A 62 -9.30 -8.29 -4.09
C GLY A 62 -9.01 -9.58 -3.33
N ARG A 63 -7.78 -10.12 -3.40
CA ARG A 63 -7.38 -11.26 -2.55
C ARG A 63 -7.34 -10.87 -1.07
N LEU A 64 -6.77 -9.71 -0.77
CA LEU A 64 -6.69 -9.18 0.59
C LEU A 64 -8.08 -8.92 1.18
N GLU A 65 -8.97 -8.31 0.41
CA GLU A 65 -10.35 -8.05 0.81
C GLU A 65 -11.09 -9.35 1.16
N ARG A 66 -10.97 -10.37 0.31
CA ARG A 66 -11.56 -11.70 0.58
C ARG A 66 -10.97 -12.35 1.84
N ALA A 67 -9.67 -12.20 2.08
CA ALA A 67 -9.00 -12.80 3.22
C ALA A 67 -9.36 -12.10 4.55
N VAL A 68 -9.52 -10.78 4.52
CA VAL A 68 -9.88 -9.99 5.72
C VAL A 68 -11.37 -10.09 6.02
N GLY A 69 -12.23 -10.04 5.00
CA GLY A 69 -13.67 -10.35 5.08
C GLY A 69 -14.57 -9.33 5.78
N HIS A 70 -14.06 -8.56 6.75
CA HIS A 70 -14.86 -7.63 7.58
C HIS A 70 -14.39 -6.16 7.54
N VAL A 71 -13.24 -5.90 6.90
CA VAL A 71 -12.66 -4.56 6.78
C VAL A 71 -12.60 -4.17 5.31
N PRO A 72 -13.14 -2.99 4.93
CA PRO A 72 -13.12 -2.55 3.55
C PRO A 72 -11.70 -2.28 3.06
N VAL A 73 -11.39 -2.77 1.85
CA VAL A 73 -10.14 -2.45 1.14
C VAL A 73 -10.47 -1.39 0.08
N VAL A 74 -9.83 -0.21 0.19
CA VAL A 74 -10.01 0.89 -0.76
C VAL A 74 -8.76 1.13 -1.57
N LEU A 75 -8.96 1.37 -2.86
CA LEU A 75 -7.90 1.77 -3.78
C LEU A 75 -7.83 3.29 -3.85
N THR A 76 -6.64 3.86 -3.68
CA THR A 76 -6.41 5.31 -3.79
C THR A 76 -5.38 5.63 -4.85
N ASP A 77 -5.60 6.72 -5.59
CA ASP A 77 -4.75 7.11 -6.70
C ASP A 77 -3.36 7.58 -6.22
N GLU A 78 -2.30 6.92 -6.69
CA GLU A 78 -0.91 7.19 -6.30
C GLU A 78 -0.16 8.20 -7.19
N ARG A 79 -0.82 8.95 -8.08
CA ARG A 79 -0.20 9.81 -9.13
C ARG A 79 1.02 10.66 -8.75
N MET A 80 1.27 10.94 -7.46
CA MET A 80 2.39 11.74 -7.00
C MET A 80 3.31 11.09 -5.94
N SER A 81 2.98 9.92 -5.39
CA SER A 81 3.69 9.39 -4.20
C SER A 81 5.11 8.88 -4.54
N THR A 82 5.27 8.12 -5.63
CA THR A 82 6.56 7.45 -5.92
C THR A 82 7.63 8.41 -6.42
N VAL A 83 7.26 9.46 -7.17
CA VAL A 83 8.21 10.47 -7.67
C VAL A 83 8.74 11.35 -6.52
N VAL A 84 7.88 11.72 -5.57
CA VAL A 84 8.27 12.52 -4.39
C VAL A 84 9.11 11.68 -3.41
N ALA A 85 8.70 10.43 -3.14
CA ALA A 85 9.42 9.51 -2.28
C ALA A 85 10.82 9.14 -2.84
N THR A 86 10.93 8.89 -4.14
CA THR A 86 12.22 8.55 -4.79
C THR A 86 13.20 9.72 -4.76
N ARG A 87 12.71 10.96 -4.97
CA ARG A 87 13.53 12.17 -4.97
C ARG A 87 14.10 12.47 -3.57
N ARG A 88 13.29 12.32 -2.52
CA ARG A 88 13.70 12.52 -1.12
C ARG A 88 14.75 11.52 -0.61
N LEU A 89 14.79 10.32 -1.17
CA LEU A 89 15.73 9.26 -0.76
C LEU A 89 17.03 9.26 -1.55
N ALA A 90 17.02 9.71 -2.81
CA ALA A 90 18.24 10.02 -3.56
C ALA A 90 19.09 11.10 -2.86
N GLU A 91 18.44 12.07 -2.21
CA GLU A 91 19.10 13.15 -1.45
C GLU A 91 19.80 12.69 -0.17
N ARG A 92 19.52 11.47 0.35
CA ARG A 92 20.03 10.98 1.65
C ARG A 92 21.12 9.90 1.56
N GLY A 93 21.59 9.55 0.37
CA GLY A 93 22.78 8.69 0.18
C GLY A 93 22.64 7.21 0.59
N VAL A 94 21.43 6.72 0.90
CA VAL A 94 21.19 5.30 1.22
C VAL A 94 21.18 4.49 -0.08
N ARG A 95 21.91 3.36 -0.16
CA ARG A 95 21.99 2.49 -1.35
C ARG A 95 21.43 1.09 -1.09
N GLY A 96 20.83 0.46 -2.11
CA GLY A 96 20.49 -0.98 -2.13
C GLY A 96 19.17 -1.36 -1.44
N LYS A 97 19.06 -2.60 -0.93
CA LYS A 97 17.80 -3.15 -0.36
C LYS A 97 17.24 -2.33 0.81
N ARG A 98 18.13 -1.73 1.63
CA ARG A 98 17.72 -0.84 2.74
C ARG A 98 17.09 0.45 2.24
N GLN A 99 17.58 0.99 1.13
CA GLN A 99 16.97 2.16 0.49
C GLN A 99 15.55 1.82 0.06
N ARG A 100 15.34 0.67 -0.60
CA ARG A 100 14.04 0.25 -1.08
C ARG A 100 13.01 0.11 0.04
N ALA A 101 13.36 -0.57 1.13
CA ALA A 101 12.46 -0.71 2.28
C ALA A 101 12.03 0.65 2.88
N VAL A 102 12.97 1.61 2.96
CA VAL A 102 12.67 2.96 3.45
C VAL A 102 11.80 3.74 2.43
N VAL A 103 12.06 3.60 1.12
CA VAL A 103 11.21 4.17 0.06
C VAL A 103 9.79 3.64 0.17
N ASP A 104 9.64 2.33 0.31
CA ASP A 104 8.34 1.67 0.34
C ASP A 104 7.53 2.10 1.57
N GLN A 105 8.17 2.22 2.74
CA GLN A 105 7.53 2.76 3.95
C GLN A 105 7.12 4.23 3.78
N ALA A 106 8.01 5.07 3.25
CA ALA A 106 7.73 6.48 3.02
C ALA A 106 6.54 6.65 2.05
N ALA A 107 6.51 5.87 0.97
CA ALA A 107 5.39 5.85 0.03
C ALA A 107 4.09 5.43 0.73
N ALA A 108 4.09 4.36 1.54
CA ALA A 108 2.90 3.91 2.27
C ALA A 108 2.36 4.98 3.24
N VAL A 109 3.26 5.69 3.94
CA VAL A 109 2.90 6.81 4.81
C VAL A 109 2.26 7.95 4.01
N GLU A 110 2.86 8.35 2.89
CA GLU A 110 2.34 9.43 2.03
C GLU A 110 0.97 9.08 1.44
N ILE A 111 0.76 7.83 1.02
CA ILE A 111 -0.51 7.31 0.52
C ILE A 111 -1.60 7.43 1.60
N LEU A 112 -1.34 6.88 2.79
CA LEU A 112 -2.31 6.90 3.88
C LEU A 112 -2.62 8.32 4.34
N GLN A 113 -1.62 9.20 4.41
CA GLN A 113 -1.85 10.60 4.74
C GLN A 113 -2.69 11.33 3.71
N SER A 114 -2.38 11.13 2.42
CA SER A 114 -3.15 11.75 1.33
C SER A 114 -4.61 11.32 1.36
N TRP A 115 -4.86 10.04 1.63
CA TRP A 115 -6.22 9.51 1.77
C TRP A 115 -6.95 10.10 3.00
N LEU A 116 -6.31 10.14 4.17
CA LEU A 116 -6.89 10.74 5.39
C LEU A 116 -7.20 12.24 5.20
N ASP A 117 -6.32 12.98 4.52
CA ASP A 117 -6.55 14.38 4.18
C ASP A 117 -7.74 14.57 3.26
N ALA A 118 -7.92 13.69 2.28
CA ALA A 118 -9.08 13.72 1.39
C ALA A 118 -10.39 13.45 2.15
N GLN A 119 -10.41 12.46 3.04
CA GLN A 119 -11.59 12.14 3.87
C GLN A 119 -11.97 13.29 4.81
N ARG A 120 -10.98 13.96 5.43
CA ARG A 120 -11.21 15.15 6.26
C ARG A 120 -11.88 16.30 5.51
N ARG A 121 -11.61 16.45 4.21
CA ARG A 121 -12.24 17.48 3.37
C ARG A 121 -13.67 17.12 2.96
N GLN A 122 -13.98 15.84 2.81
CA GLN A 122 -15.31 15.37 2.42
C GLN A 122 -16.32 15.37 3.57
N THR A 123 -15.83 15.30 4.81
CA THR A 123 -16.66 15.28 6.04
C THR A 123 -16.92 16.68 6.60
N ARG A 124 -16.46 17.74 5.91
CA ARG A 124 -16.69 19.16 6.25
C ARG A 124 -17.68 19.77 5.28
#